data_AF-A0A3M7M688-F1
#
_entry.id   AF-A0A3M7M688-F1
#
_cell.length_a   1.000
_cell.length_b   1.000
_cell.length_c   1.000
_cell.angle_alpha   90.00
_cell.angle_beta   90.00
_cell.angle_gamma   90.00
#
_symmetry.space_group_name_H-M   'P 1'
#
loop_
_entity.id
_entity.type
_entity.pdbx_description
1 polymer ?
#
loop_
_entity_poly.entity_id
_entity_poly.type
_entity_poly.pdbx_seq_one_letter_code
_entity_poly.pdbx_strand_id
1 'polypeptide(L)'
;MGPNLRLRQLHPSSFTTTQQPPQPLQPNANKTPLSPGPSRCFPFWQEVLACYTTNTNAEDDSGKAKCAPVLEDYYECLHHKKEAARTLALQAAYRKAEANIKRDDAPSAGQIRRLGVLDAPLEEKNLKASKWFPHKEIN
;
A
#
# COMPACT_ATOMS: atom_id res chain seq x y z
N MET A 1 -43.13 -20.05 -34.22
CA MET A 1 -42.60 -20.88 -33.12
C MET A 1 -41.10 -20.99 -33.29
N GLY A 2 -40.33 -20.17 -32.58
CA GLY A 2 -38.87 -20.29 -32.55
C GLY A 2 -38.40 -20.83 -31.20
N PRO A 3 -37.11 -21.18 -31.09
CA PRO A 3 -36.44 -20.96 -29.82
C PRO A 3 -35.10 -20.21 -29.98
N ASN A 4 -35.09 -19.03 -29.36
CA ASN A 4 -34.04 -18.49 -28.48
C ASN A 4 -32.56 -18.71 -28.85
N LEU A 5 -31.97 -17.70 -29.51
CA LEU A 5 -30.55 -17.36 -29.33
C LEU A 5 -30.37 -16.77 -27.92
N ARG A 6 -29.85 -17.55 -26.97
CA ARG A 6 -29.32 -16.98 -25.73
C ARG A 6 -28.01 -16.25 -26.04
N LEU A 7 -28.05 -14.92 -26.12
CA LEU A 7 -26.92 -14.08 -25.77
C LEU A 7 -26.47 -14.48 -24.35
N ARG A 8 -25.37 -15.22 -24.21
CA ARG A 8 -24.63 -15.20 -22.95
C ARG A 8 -23.96 -13.82 -22.87
N GLN A 9 -24.61 -12.91 -22.17
CA GLN A 9 -23.94 -11.76 -21.57
C GLN A 9 -22.72 -12.31 -20.83
N LEU A 10 -21.52 -12.02 -21.34
CA LEU A 10 -20.34 -12.07 -20.50
C LEU A 10 -20.45 -10.86 -19.59
N HIS A 11 -21.04 -11.10 -18.42
CA HIS A 11 -21.00 -10.18 -17.31
C HIS A 11 -19.55 -9.71 -17.11
N PRO A 12 -19.31 -8.43 -16.84
CA PRO A 12 -18.02 -7.96 -16.40
C PRO A 12 -17.76 -8.63 -15.04
N SER A 13 -17.03 -9.73 -15.03
CA SER A 13 -16.48 -10.30 -13.82
C SER A 13 -15.42 -9.33 -13.30
N SER A 14 -15.89 -8.37 -12.53
CA SER A 14 -15.30 -7.96 -11.26
C SER A 14 -13.78 -8.00 -11.23
N PHE A 15 -13.14 -7.05 -11.92
CA PHE A 15 -11.95 -6.45 -11.34
C PHE A 15 -12.43 -5.60 -10.17
N THR A 16 -12.68 -6.28 -9.05
CA THR A 16 -12.63 -5.62 -7.76
C THR A 16 -11.22 -5.11 -7.65
N THR A 17 -11.06 -3.82 -7.95
CA THR A 17 -10.12 -2.94 -7.28
C THR A 17 -9.70 -3.60 -5.97
N THR A 18 -8.44 -4.05 -5.85
CA THR A 18 -7.82 -4.16 -4.53
C THR A 18 -7.64 -2.73 -4.03
N GLN A 19 -8.77 -2.05 -3.80
CA GLN A 19 -8.93 -1.22 -2.63
C GLN A 19 -8.63 -2.21 -1.52
N GLN A 20 -7.52 -1.97 -0.84
CA GLN A 20 -7.54 -2.19 0.59
C GLN A 20 -8.90 -1.65 1.08
N PRO A 21 -9.81 -2.50 1.58
CA PRO A 21 -11.04 -1.99 2.17
C PRO A 21 -10.64 -0.93 3.22
N PRO A 22 -11.40 0.15 3.42
CA PRO A 22 -11.21 0.97 4.60
C PRO A 22 -11.25 0.00 5.78
N GLN A 23 -10.11 -0.14 6.45
CA GLN A 23 -9.97 -1.04 7.59
C GLN A 23 -11.16 -0.74 8.51
N PRO A 24 -11.99 -1.72 8.86
CA PRO A 24 -13.05 -1.47 9.82
C PRO A 24 -12.40 -0.86 11.05
N LEU A 25 -12.90 0.31 11.48
CA LEU A 25 -12.58 0.89 12.77
C LEU A 25 -12.95 -0.17 13.81
N GLN A 26 -11.96 -0.96 14.21
CA GLN A 26 -12.14 -2.05 15.18
C GLN A 26 -12.68 -1.41 16.46
N PRO A 27 -13.94 -1.68 16.83
CA PRO A 27 -14.46 -1.16 18.07
C PRO A 27 -13.81 -1.96 19.20
N ASN A 28 -13.33 -1.23 20.20
CA ASN A 28 -13.06 -1.72 21.55
C ASN A 28 -12.15 -2.97 21.71
N ALA A 29 -10.90 -2.87 21.25
CA ALA A 29 -9.83 -3.54 21.98
C ALA A 29 -9.37 -2.63 23.12
N ASN A 30 -9.66 -3.03 24.35
CA ASN A 30 -9.07 -2.47 25.57
C ASN A 30 -7.56 -2.26 25.30
N LYS A 31 -7.11 -0.99 25.26
CA LYS A 31 -5.83 -0.60 24.67
C LYS A 31 -4.68 -0.86 25.65
N THR A 32 -4.51 -2.10 26.07
CA THR A 32 -3.20 -2.57 26.52
C THR A 32 -2.25 -2.52 25.32
N PRO A 33 -1.02 -1.99 25.47
CA PRO A 33 0.00 -2.12 24.43
C PRO A 33 0.13 -3.59 24.03
N LEU A 34 -0.05 -3.90 22.73
CA LEU A 34 -0.02 -5.27 22.20
C LEU A 34 1.36 -5.95 22.36
N SER A 35 2.35 -5.22 22.87
CA SER A 35 3.68 -5.72 23.19
C SER A 35 4.32 -4.82 24.26
N PRO A 36 5.16 -5.35 25.16
CA PRO A 36 5.88 -4.58 26.19
C PRO A 36 6.97 -3.62 25.65
N GLY A 37 6.89 -3.21 24.38
CA GLY A 37 7.86 -2.34 23.72
C GLY A 37 7.41 -0.88 23.63
N PRO A 38 8.33 0.04 23.26
CA PRO A 38 7.99 1.42 22.96
C PRO A 38 6.87 1.52 21.92
N SER A 39 6.03 2.55 22.05
CA SER A 39 4.95 2.78 21.08
C SER A 39 5.52 3.02 19.67
N ARG A 40 4.72 2.76 18.62
CA ARG A 40 5.15 2.88 17.21
C ARG A 40 5.78 4.23 16.85
N CYS A 41 5.31 5.32 17.47
CA CYS A 41 5.79 6.69 17.21
C CYS A 41 6.73 7.21 18.31
N PHE A 42 7.22 6.33 19.20
CA PHE A 42 8.14 6.73 20.26
C PHE A 42 9.47 7.30 19.75
N PRO A 43 10.11 6.77 18.68
CA PRO A 43 11.33 7.36 18.14
C PRO A 43 11.15 8.82 17.71
N PHE A 44 10.06 9.15 17.02
CA PHE A 44 9.76 10.53 16.62
C PHE A 44 9.52 11.44 17.83
N TRP A 45 8.90 10.92 18.89
CA TRP A 45 8.73 11.68 20.13
C TRP A 45 10.08 11.96 20.84
N GLN A 46 11.02 11.02 20.80
CA GLN A 46 12.37 11.24 21.34
C GLN A 46 13.09 12.37 20.62
N GLU A 47 12.94 12.48 19.29
CA GLU A 47 13.51 13.59 18.52
C GLU A 47 12.88 14.94 18.88
N VAL A 48 11.56 14.99 19.13
CA VAL A 48 10.88 16.21 19.62
C VAL A 48 11.45 16.63 20.97
N LEU A 49 11.60 15.69 21.90
CA LEU A 49 12.19 15.96 23.22
C LEU A 49 13.64 16.43 23.09
N ALA A 50 14.46 15.76 22.28
CA ALA A 50 15.83 16.15 22.03
C ALA A 50 15.93 17.58 21.46
N CYS A 51 15.04 17.94 20.54
CA CYS A 51 15.00 19.28 19.98
C CYS A 51 14.59 20.34 21.02
N TYR A 52 13.57 20.06 21.85
CA TYR A 52 13.17 20.99 22.91
C TYR A 52 14.26 21.16 23.96
N THR A 53 14.90 20.08 24.42
CA THR A 53 15.99 20.18 25.41
C THR A 53 17.21 20.94 24.88
N THR A 54 17.47 20.90 23.58
CA THR A 54 18.61 21.62 22.98
C THR A 54 18.31 23.08 22.62
N ASN A 55 17.04 23.47 22.50
CA ASN A 55 16.64 24.80 22.05
C ASN A 55 15.84 25.61 23.09
N THR A 56 15.60 25.07 24.28
CA THR A 56 14.83 25.74 25.34
C THR A 56 15.53 25.65 26.67
N ASN A 57 15.31 26.66 27.50
CA ASN A 57 15.83 26.75 28.86
C ASN A 57 14.66 27.04 29.82
N ALA A 58 14.91 27.06 31.13
CA ALA A 58 13.86 27.35 32.13
C ALA A 58 13.20 28.73 31.96
N GLU A 59 13.95 29.72 31.45
CA GLU A 59 13.51 31.11 31.36
C GLU A 59 13.11 31.56 29.94
N ASP A 60 13.43 30.74 28.91
CA ASP A 60 13.14 31.07 27.51
C ASP A 60 12.79 29.81 26.71
N ASP A 61 11.56 29.80 26.21
CA ASP A 61 10.98 28.74 25.40
C ASP A 61 10.61 29.17 23.98
N SER A 62 11.07 30.35 23.54
CA SER A 62 10.92 30.83 22.15
C SER A 62 11.56 29.88 21.12
N GLY A 63 12.61 29.15 21.51
CA GLY A 63 13.29 28.18 20.67
C GLY A 63 12.48 26.94 20.30
N LYS A 64 11.32 26.67 20.95
CA LYS A 64 10.41 25.57 20.57
C LYS A 64 9.96 25.67 19.12
N ALA A 65 9.82 26.89 18.58
CA ALA A 65 9.41 27.11 17.20
C ALA A 65 10.35 26.47 16.17
N LYS A 66 11.65 26.35 16.50
CA LYS A 66 12.64 25.69 15.63
C LYS A 66 12.39 24.18 15.48
N CYS A 67 11.69 23.58 16.43
CA CYS A 67 11.38 22.15 16.47
C CYS A 67 10.10 21.79 15.72
N ALA A 68 9.45 22.75 15.06
CA ALA A 68 8.25 22.51 14.27
C ALA A 68 8.41 21.37 13.23
N PRO A 69 9.53 21.22 12.49
CA PRO A 69 9.68 20.12 11.53
C PRO A 69 9.63 18.73 12.18
N VAL A 70 10.30 18.56 13.32
CA VAL A 70 10.33 17.28 14.05
C VAL A 70 8.98 17.00 14.71
N LEU A 71 8.32 18.04 15.20
CA LEU A 71 6.97 17.94 15.74
C LEU A 71 5.96 17.52 14.66
N GLU A 72 6.10 18.05 13.46
CA GLU A 72 5.30 17.66 12.30
C GLU A 72 5.48 16.18 11.94
N ASP A 73 6.71 15.64 12.02
CA ASP A 73 6.98 14.22 11.77
C ASP A 73 6.34 13.31 12.83
N TYR A 74 6.35 13.73 14.10
CA TYR A 74 5.62 13.02 15.16
C TYR A 74 4.10 12.98 14.90
N TYR A 75 3.52 14.12 14.50
CA TYR A 75 2.10 14.18 14.15
C TYR A 75 1.76 13.41 12.87
N GLU A 76 2.68 13.38 11.91
CA GLU A 76 2.59 12.54 10.72
C GLU A 76 2.51 11.07 11.12
N CYS A 77 3.42 10.56 11.95
CA CYS A 77 3.39 9.15 12.40
C CYS A 77 2.07 8.79 13.13
N LEU A 78 1.51 9.72 13.91
CA LEU A 78 0.27 9.46 14.64
C LEU A 78 -0.97 9.38 13.75
N HIS A 79 -1.03 10.22 12.70
CA HIS A 79 -2.27 10.45 11.95
C HIS A 79 -2.16 10.10 10.47
N HIS A 80 -0.95 9.87 9.96
CA HIS A 80 -0.60 9.56 8.57
C HIS A 80 -1.33 10.43 7.54
N LYS A 81 -1.55 11.72 7.85
CA LYS A 81 -2.34 12.63 6.98
C LYS A 81 -1.65 12.86 5.63
N LYS A 82 -0.32 13.05 5.67
CA LYS A 82 0.49 13.27 4.46
C LYS A 82 0.51 12.01 3.60
N GLU A 83 0.66 10.83 4.22
CA GLU A 83 0.61 9.55 3.52
C GLU A 83 -0.77 9.25 2.92
N ALA A 84 -1.85 9.52 3.65
CA ALA A 84 -3.21 9.37 3.13
C ALA A 84 -3.45 10.25 1.89
N ALA A 85 -3.05 11.52 1.95
CA ALA A 85 -3.16 12.43 0.82
C ALA A 85 -2.32 11.97 -0.38
N ARG A 86 -1.08 11.52 -0.14
CA ARG A 86 -0.18 10.99 -1.18
C ARG A 86 -0.79 9.76 -1.86
N THR A 87 -1.26 8.79 -1.07
CA THR A 87 -1.87 7.56 -1.59
C THR A 87 -3.11 7.87 -2.43
N LEU A 88 -3.96 8.81 -1.99
CA LEU A 88 -5.13 9.22 -2.77
C LEU A 88 -4.75 9.85 -4.12
N ALA A 89 -3.73 10.72 -4.13
CA ALA A 89 -3.25 11.34 -5.35
C ALA A 89 -2.67 10.30 -6.33
N LEU A 90 -1.87 9.36 -5.82
CA LEU A 90 -1.33 8.25 -6.62
C LEU A 90 -2.44 7.37 -7.19
N GLN A 91 -3.41 6.96 -6.37
CA GLN A 91 -4.54 6.16 -6.83
C GLN A 91 -5.37 6.89 -7.91
N ALA A 92 -5.56 8.20 -7.77
CA ALA A 92 -6.24 9.00 -8.79
C ALA A 92 -5.46 9.02 -10.12
N ALA A 93 -4.13 9.17 -10.06
CA ALA A 93 -3.26 9.10 -11.24
C ALA A 93 -3.30 7.71 -11.88
N TYR A 94 -3.24 6.63 -11.09
CA TYR A 94 -3.36 5.26 -11.59
C TYR A 94 -4.68 5.03 -12.31
N ARG A 95 -5.82 5.40 -11.70
CA ARG A 95 -7.14 5.25 -12.35
C ARG A 95 -7.24 6.05 -13.65
N LYS A 96 -6.64 7.24 -13.70
CA LYS A 96 -6.57 8.04 -14.93
C LYS A 96 -5.70 7.35 -15.99
N ALA A 97 -4.58 6.76 -15.61
CA ALA A 97 -3.73 6.03 -16.53
C ALA A 97 -4.45 4.79 -17.07
N GLU A 98 -5.08 3.98 -16.21
CA GLU A 98 -5.83 2.79 -16.58
C GLU A 98 -6.97 3.08 -17.56
N ALA A 99 -7.69 4.19 -17.39
CA ALA A 99 -8.74 4.61 -18.31
C ALA A 99 -8.23 4.94 -19.72
N ASN A 100 -6.93 5.22 -19.87
CA ASN A 100 -6.29 5.51 -21.16
C ASN A 100 -5.60 4.29 -21.81
N ILE A 101 -5.58 3.13 -21.14
CA ILE A 101 -5.01 1.90 -21.69
C ILE A 101 -6.02 1.30 -22.70
N LYS A 102 -5.59 1.05 -23.93
CA LYS A 102 -6.40 0.33 -24.92
C LYS A 102 -6.62 -1.09 -24.42
N ARG A 103 -7.81 -1.67 -24.68
CA ARG A 103 -8.20 -2.99 -24.17
C ARG A 103 -7.22 -4.11 -24.54
N ASP A 104 -6.46 -3.95 -25.62
CA ASP A 104 -5.47 -4.90 -26.10
C ASP A 104 -4.10 -4.81 -25.38
N ASP A 105 -3.83 -3.68 -24.70
CA ASP A 105 -2.60 -3.43 -23.93
C ASP A 105 -2.77 -3.74 -22.43
N ALA A 106 -3.95 -4.23 -22.02
CA ALA A 106 -4.25 -4.54 -20.63
C ALA A 106 -3.45 -5.77 -20.14
N PRO A 107 -2.83 -5.73 -18.94
CA PRO A 107 -2.09 -6.87 -18.41
C PRO A 107 -2.96 -8.13 -18.30
N SER A 108 -2.55 -9.21 -18.94
CA SER A 108 -3.28 -10.48 -18.86
C SER A 108 -3.27 -11.02 -17.42
N ALA A 109 -4.30 -11.78 -17.03
CA ALA A 109 -4.37 -12.41 -15.71
C ALA A 109 -3.16 -13.33 -15.40
N GLY A 110 -2.48 -13.84 -16.43
CA GLY A 110 -1.22 -14.56 -16.30
C GLY A 110 -0.04 -13.64 -15.94
N GLN A 111 0.00 -12.42 -16.46
CA GLN A 111 1.05 -11.43 -16.16
C GLN A 111 0.97 -10.96 -14.70
N ILE A 112 -0.24 -10.68 -14.21
CA ILE A 112 -0.49 -10.15 -12.86
C ILE A 112 -0.14 -11.15 -11.75
N ARG A 113 -0.28 -12.46 -12.02
CA ARG A 113 -0.02 -13.53 -11.05
C ARG A 113 1.45 -13.92 -10.91
N ARG A 114 2.36 -13.34 -11.71
CA ARG A 114 3.70 -13.90 -11.93
C ARG A 114 4.89 -13.05 -11.46
N LEU A 115 4.68 -12.05 -10.59
CA LEU A 115 5.72 -11.31 -9.83
C LEU A 115 7.16 -11.27 -10.45
N GLY A 116 7.30 -11.01 -11.75
CA GLY A 116 8.59 -10.93 -12.46
C GLY A 116 9.40 -12.23 -12.67
N VAL A 117 8.78 -13.42 -12.63
CA VAL A 117 9.53 -14.70 -12.62
C VAL A 117 9.88 -15.28 -14.00
N LEU A 118 9.24 -14.85 -15.10
CA LEU A 118 9.34 -15.54 -16.41
C LEU A 118 10.12 -14.84 -17.53
N ASP A 119 10.59 -13.61 -17.35
CA ASP A 119 11.36 -12.95 -18.42
C ASP A 119 12.80 -13.49 -18.53
N ALA A 120 13.21 -14.31 -17.56
CA ALA A 120 14.48 -15.04 -17.57
C ALA A 120 14.22 -16.55 -17.67
N PRO A 121 15.04 -17.30 -18.41
CA PRO A 121 14.97 -18.75 -18.43
C PRO A 121 15.07 -19.30 -17.00
N LEU A 122 14.27 -20.32 -16.70
CA LEU A 122 14.13 -20.93 -15.36
C LEU A 122 15.49 -21.34 -14.74
N GLU A 123 16.44 -21.69 -15.61
CA GLU A 123 17.83 -22.02 -15.29
C GLU A 123 18.61 -20.84 -14.69
N GLU A 124 18.40 -19.61 -15.21
CA GLU A 124 19.04 -18.39 -14.70
C GLU A 124 18.56 -18.03 -13.29
N LYS A 125 17.35 -18.46 -12.93
CA LYS A 125 16.74 -18.22 -11.62
C LYS A 125 16.84 -19.40 -10.65
N ASN A 126 17.57 -20.47 -11.01
CA ASN A 126 17.71 -21.70 -10.20
C ASN A 126 16.36 -22.30 -9.75
N LEU A 127 15.31 -22.07 -10.53
CA LEU A 127 13.99 -22.60 -10.23
C LEU A 127 13.88 -23.98 -10.90
N LYS A 128 13.47 -24.99 -10.14
CA LYS A 128 13.19 -26.31 -10.71
C LYS A 128 11.70 -26.38 -11.02
N ALA A 129 11.36 -26.86 -12.22
CA ALA A 129 9.99 -27.19 -12.54
C ALA A 129 9.48 -28.21 -11.52
N SER A 130 8.46 -27.85 -10.76
CA SER A 130 7.85 -28.75 -9.79
C SER A 130 7.25 -29.95 -10.52
N LYS A 131 7.75 -31.15 -10.24
CA LYS A 131 7.30 -32.43 -10.82
C LYS A 131 5.77 -32.67 -10.71
N TRP A 132 5.12 -32.01 -9.78
CA TRP A 132 3.71 -32.19 -9.43
C TRP A 132 2.75 -31.20 -10.07
N PHE A 133 3.25 -30.13 -10.68
CA PHE A 133 2.41 -29.14 -11.35
C PHE A 133 2.69 -29.15 -12.85
N PRO A 134 1.68 -29.28 -13.71
CA PRO A 134 1.87 -29.21 -15.14
C PRO A 134 2.41 -27.82 -15.51
N HIS A 135 3.63 -27.77 -16.04
CA HIS A 135 4.22 -26.54 -16.54
C HIS A 135 3.76 -26.33 -17.98
N LYS A 136 3.23 -25.14 -18.29
CA LYS A 136 2.92 -24.74 -19.66
C LYS A 136 4.11 -24.00 -20.23
N GLU A 137 4.77 -24.58 -21.22
CA GLU A 137 5.78 -23.84 -22.00
C GLU A 137 5.08 -22.72 -22.77
N ILE A 138 5.57 -21.51 -22.58
CA ILE A 138 5.14 -20.32 -23.29
C ILE A 138 6.18 -20.16 -24.40
N ASN A 139 5.78 -20.49 -25.63
CA ASN A 139 6.59 -20.28 -26.83
C ASN A 139 6.36 -18.86 -27.36
#